data_AF-A0A0S7CTU6-F1
#
_entry.id   AF-A0A0S7CTU6-F1
#
_cell.length_a   1.000
_cell.length_b   1.000
_cell.length_c   1.000
_cell.angle_alpha   90.00
_cell.angle_beta   90.00
_cell.angle_gamma   90.00
#
_symmetry.space_group_name_H-M   'P 1'
#
loop_
_entity.id
_entity.type
_entity.pdbx_description
1 polymer ?
#
loop_
_entity_poly.entity_id
_entity_poly.type
_entity_poly.pdbx_seq_one_letter_code
_entity_poly.pdbx_strand_id
1 'polypeptide(L)'
;MVEAGTAELHTGFGISTLKSLDTHVSVEAADGRTLDADVVVPCTGFRPDLDMLRELRLNLDPAVEAPTGLGPLIDPEFHSCGTVPPHGARLLAHPEKDFYIVGMKSYGRAPTFLLATGYEQVRSVAAALAGDQTAADTVQLELPETGVCSTDAGTSCDVPAQEIASSEDAGCCAAPEPVLVGFPTGLTHGRSGAA
;
A
#
# COMPACT_ATOMS: atom_id res chain seq x y z
N MET A 1 -11.60 -3.44 20.90
CA MET A 1 -12.51 -2.48 20.23
C MET A 1 -13.94 -3.02 20.12
N VAL A 2 -14.17 -4.15 19.44
CA VAL A 2 -15.51 -4.78 19.37
C VAL A 2 -15.94 -5.32 20.74
N GLU A 3 -15.10 -6.11 21.42
CA GLU A 3 -15.39 -6.62 22.78
C GLU A 3 -15.55 -5.52 23.83
N ALA A 4 -14.94 -4.35 23.58
CA ALA A 4 -15.06 -3.17 24.43
C ALA A 4 -16.35 -2.37 24.16
N GLY A 5 -17.19 -2.79 23.20
CA GLY A 5 -18.45 -2.13 22.84
C GLY A 5 -18.30 -0.81 22.08
N THR A 6 -17.07 -0.45 21.68
CA THR A 6 -16.79 0.82 20.98
C THR A 6 -17.11 0.74 19.47
N ALA A 7 -17.23 -0.46 18.93
CA ALA A 7 -17.62 -0.71 17.54
C ALA A 7 -18.60 -1.88 17.47
N GLU A 8 -19.68 -1.70 16.71
CA GLU A 8 -20.63 -2.76 16.39
C GLU A 8 -20.20 -3.46 15.10
N LEU A 9 -20.11 -4.80 15.14
CA LEU A 9 -19.70 -5.61 14.00
C LEU A 9 -20.89 -6.40 13.46
N HIS A 10 -21.34 -6.05 12.26
CA HIS A 10 -22.33 -6.82 11.52
C HIS A 10 -21.65 -7.71 10.48
N THR A 11 -21.57 -9.01 10.76
CA THR A 11 -21.07 -10.00 9.79
C THR A 11 -22.19 -10.49 8.86
N GLY A 12 -21.79 -11.03 7.71
CA GLY A 12 -22.74 -11.51 6.70
C GLY A 12 -23.65 -10.42 6.12
N PHE A 13 -23.30 -9.14 6.29
CA PHE A 13 -24.10 -7.99 5.85
C PHE A 13 -23.74 -7.63 4.41
N GLY A 14 -24.19 -8.44 3.45
CA GLY A 14 -23.99 -8.17 2.03
C GLY A 14 -24.88 -7.01 1.58
N ILE A 15 -24.31 -5.83 1.37
CA ILE A 15 -25.05 -4.63 0.96
C ILE A 15 -25.64 -4.83 -0.44
N SER A 16 -26.96 -4.71 -0.56
CA SER A 16 -27.70 -4.79 -1.82
C SER A 16 -28.09 -3.42 -2.35
N THR A 17 -28.39 -2.47 -1.47
CA THR A 17 -28.84 -1.12 -1.83
C THR A 17 -28.27 -0.06 -0.91
N LEU A 18 -27.89 1.08 -1.48
CA LEU A 18 -27.57 2.32 -0.77
C LEU A 18 -28.55 3.41 -1.23
N LYS A 19 -29.24 4.04 -0.29
CA LYS A 19 -30.19 5.13 -0.54
C LYS A 19 -29.70 6.37 0.20
N SER A 20 -29.23 7.40 -0.51
CA SER A 20 -28.99 8.72 0.09
C SER A 20 -30.33 9.39 0.37
N LEU A 21 -30.55 9.76 1.63
CA LEU A 21 -31.65 10.58 2.11
C LEU A 21 -31.09 11.96 2.49
N ASP A 22 -31.98 12.90 2.84
CA ASP A 22 -31.58 14.30 3.08
C ASP A 22 -30.53 14.47 4.20
N THR A 23 -30.52 13.56 5.18
CA THR A 23 -29.64 13.66 6.36
C THR A 23 -28.67 12.50 6.52
N HIS A 24 -28.95 11.34 5.92
CA HIS A 24 -28.18 10.11 6.14
C HIS A 24 -28.28 9.17 4.93
N VAL A 25 -27.50 8.10 4.94
CA VAL A 25 -27.56 7.01 3.98
C VAL A 25 -28.23 5.82 4.64
N SER A 26 -29.28 5.30 4.02
CA SER A 26 -29.88 4.03 4.42
C SER A 26 -29.23 2.90 3.62
N VAL A 27 -28.72 1.90 4.34
CA VAL A 27 -28.00 0.74 3.83
C VAL A 27 -28.86 -0.50 4.01
N GLU A 28 -29.19 -1.15 2.91
CA GLU A 28 -30.01 -2.37 2.90
C GLU A 28 -29.13 -3.57 2.56
N ALA A 29 -29.20 -4.61 3.39
CA ALA A 29 -28.56 -5.89 3.12
C ALA A 29 -29.43 -6.78 2.23
N ALA A 30 -28.80 -7.72 1.55
CA ALA A 30 -29.47 -8.71 0.70
C ALA A 30 -30.45 -9.62 1.47
N ASP A 31 -30.30 -9.74 2.79
CA ASP A 31 -31.21 -10.48 3.68
C ASP A 31 -32.31 -9.62 4.31
N GLY A 32 -32.44 -8.36 3.90
CA GLY A 32 -33.49 -7.43 4.33
C GLY A 32 -33.17 -6.63 5.60
N ARG A 33 -32.02 -6.87 6.26
CA ARG A 33 -31.57 -6.00 7.36
C ARG A 33 -31.27 -4.60 6.84
N THR A 34 -31.51 -3.59 7.67
CA THR A 34 -31.25 -2.17 7.34
C THR A 34 -30.41 -1.51 8.42
N LEU A 35 -29.57 -0.56 8.00
CA LEU A 35 -28.76 0.29 8.86
C LEU A 35 -28.78 1.71 8.30
N ASP A 36 -28.84 2.71 9.18
CA ASP A 36 -28.71 4.11 8.79
C ASP A 36 -27.33 4.62 9.23
N ALA A 37 -26.65 5.36 8.36
CA ALA A 37 -25.32 5.92 8.62
C ALA A 37 -25.19 7.32 8.01
N ASP A 38 -24.56 8.23 8.75
CA ASP A 38 -24.24 9.57 8.23
C ASP A 38 -23.10 9.51 7.20
N VAL A 39 -22.16 8.58 7.39
CA VAL A 39 -20.97 8.42 6.54
C VAL A 39 -20.76 6.95 6.22
N VAL A 40 -20.54 6.66 4.93
CA VAL A 40 -20.18 5.31 4.45
C VAL A 40 -18.75 5.37 3.89
N VAL A 41 -17.86 4.55 4.45
CA VAL A 41 -16.48 4.42 3.98
C VAL A 41 -16.32 3.03 3.35
N PRO A 42 -16.32 2.90 2.01
CA PRO A 42 -16.21 1.62 1.35
C PRO A 42 -14.77 1.10 1.40
N CYS A 43 -14.53 0.06 2.19
CA CYS A 43 -13.26 -0.66 2.28
C CYS A 43 -13.34 -2.02 1.55
N THR A 44 -13.94 -2.05 0.35
CA THR A 44 -14.28 -3.28 -0.39
C THR A 44 -13.20 -3.74 -1.38
N GLY A 45 -11.95 -3.31 -1.17
CA GLY A 45 -10.84 -3.57 -2.08
C GLY A 45 -10.85 -2.69 -3.33
N PHE A 46 -9.88 -2.93 -4.22
CA PHE A 46 -9.69 -2.21 -5.48
C PHE A 46 -9.19 -3.17 -6.56
N ARG A 47 -9.16 -2.69 -7.81
CA ARG A 47 -8.61 -3.40 -8.97
C ARG A 47 -7.73 -2.44 -9.79
N PRO A 48 -6.73 -2.93 -10.54
CA PRO A 48 -5.92 -2.07 -11.38
C PRO A 48 -6.75 -1.59 -12.58
N ASP A 49 -6.68 -0.29 -12.89
CA ASP A 49 -7.15 0.22 -14.18
C ASP A 49 -6.10 -0.08 -15.26
N LEU A 50 -6.48 -0.91 -16.24
CA LEU A 50 -5.61 -1.37 -17.32
C LEU A 50 -6.06 -0.84 -18.69
N ASP A 51 -7.07 0.04 -18.79
CA ASP A 51 -7.61 0.47 -20.09
C ASP A 51 -6.53 1.14 -20.96
N MET A 52 -5.69 1.97 -20.34
CA MET A 52 -4.55 2.61 -21.05
C MET A 52 -3.53 1.61 -21.61
N LEU A 53 -3.52 0.35 -21.14
CA LEU A 53 -2.57 -0.71 -21.51
C LEU A 53 -3.21 -1.78 -22.40
N ARG A 54 -4.46 -1.63 -22.84
CA ARG A 54 -5.22 -2.69 -23.52
C ARG A 54 -4.63 -3.19 -24.84
N GLU A 55 -3.81 -2.37 -25.50
CA GLU A 55 -3.14 -2.71 -26.77
C GLU A 55 -1.75 -3.34 -26.53
N LEU A 56 -1.28 -3.42 -25.28
CA LEU A 56 -0.02 -4.05 -24.92
C LEU A 56 -0.23 -5.53 -24.61
N ARG A 57 0.76 -6.35 -24.94
CA ARG A 57 0.78 -7.75 -24.50
C ARG A 57 1.14 -7.82 -23.02
N LEU A 58 0.12 -7.95 -22.18
CA LEU A 58 0.25 -8.20 -20.75
C LEU A 58 0.22 -9.70 -20.46
N ASN A 59 0.87 -10.09 -19.35
CA ASN A 59 0.82 -11.43 -18.80
C ASN A 59 0.38 -11.33 -17.35
N LEU A 60 -0.89 -11.61 -17.09
CA LEU A 60 -1.54 -11.37 -15.81
C LEU A 60 -2.04 -12.68 -15.20
N ASP A 61 -1.87 -12.81 -13.90
CA ASP A 61 -2.48 -13.84 -13.09
C ASP A 61 -4.01 -13.67 -13.07
N PRO A 62 -4.80 -14.74 -13.32
CA PRO A 62 -6.25 -14.63 -13.42
C PRO A 62 -6.96 -14.39 -12.07
N ALA A 63 -6.34 -14.75 -10.94
CA ALA A 63 -6.95 -14.59 -9.63
C ALA A 63 -6.79 -13.15 -9.12
N VAL A 64 -5.57 -12.62 -9.18
CA VAL A 64 -5.26 -11.32 -8.58
C VAL A 64 -5.06 -10.20 -9.61
N GLU A 65 -5.08 -10.45 -10.92
CA GLU A 65 -4.80 -9.42 -11.96
C GLU A 65 -3.41 -8.75 -11.80
N ALA A 66 -2.44 -9.47 -11.25
CA ALA A 66 -1.03 -9.06 -11.09
C ALA A 66 -0.13 -9.71 -12.17
N PRO A 67 1.13 -9.29 -12.39
CA PRO A 67 2.06 -10.06 -13.22
C PRO A 67 2.11 -11.52 -12.81
N THR A 68 2.06 -12.45 -13.78
CA THR A 68 1.89 -13.89 -13.50
C THR A 68 2.96 -14.48 -12.56
N GLY A 69 4.19 -13.99 -12.62
CA GLY A 69 5.25 -14.44 -11.71
C GLY A 69 5.08 -13.95 -10.27
N LEU A 70 4.40 -12.81 -10.09
CA LEU A 70 4.13 -12.20 -8.79
C LEU A 70 2.86 -12.75 -8.14
N GLY A 71 1.82 -13.06 -8.93
CA GLY A 71 0.49 -13.46 -8.44
C GLY A 71 0.50 -14.48 -7.29
N PRO A 72 1.15 -15.65 -7.46
CA PRO A 72 1.23 -16.67 -6.41
C PRO A 72 1.91 -16.22 -5.11
N LEU A 73 2.73 -15.17 -5.14
CA LEU A 73 3.48 -14.67 -3.98
C LEU A 73 2.69 -13.63 -3.17
N ILE A 74 1.59 -13.11 -3.72
CA ILE A 74 0.78 -12.04 -3.13
C ILE A 74 -0.68 -12.41 -2.98
N ASP A 75 -1.03 -13.66 -3.25
CA ASP A 75 -2.38 -14.17 -3.11
C ASP A 75 -2.85 -14.02 -1.65
N PRO A 76 -3.92 -13.25 -1.38
CA PRO A 76 -4.40 -12.98 -0.03
C PRO A 76 -4.95 -14.23 0.67
N GLU A 77 -5.23 -15.32 -0.04
CA GLU A 77 -5.62 -16.59 0.58
C GLU A 77 -4.46 -17.24 1.34
N PHE A 78 -3.21 -16.97 0.93
CA PHE A 78 -2.01 -17.63 1.45
C PHE A 78 -0.99 -16.68 2.10
N HIS A 79 -1.03 -15.40 1.75
CA HIS A 79 -0.02 -14.43 2.14
C HIS A 79 -0.59 -13.21 2.86
N SER A 80 0.20 -12.66 3.79
CA SER A 80 -0.06 -11.39 4.48
C SER A 80 0.99 -10.36 4.08
N CYS A 81 0.78 -9.09 4.45
CA CYS A 81 1.69 -7.99 4.08
C CYS A 81 3.15 -8.20 4.53
N GLY A 82 3.40 -9.03 5.55
CA GLY A 82 4.75 -9.34 6.04
C GLY A 82 5.38 -10.63 5.49
N THR A 83 4.63 -11.47 4.78
CA THR A 83 5.13 -12.77 4.28
C THR A 83 5.47 -12.75 2.79
N VAL A 84 5.22 -11.63 2.11
CA VAL A 84 5.55 -11.47 0.69
C VAL A 84 7.06 -11.25 0.53
N PRO A 85 7.77 -12.09 -0.24
CA PRO A 85 9.20 -11.88 -0.49
C PRO A 85 9.42 -10.60 -1.31
N PRO A 86 10.56 -9.90 -1.11
CA PRO A 86 10.94 -8.81 -1.98
C PRO A 86 11.00 -9.24 -3.45
N HIS A 87 10.59 -8.34 -4.34
CA HIS A 87 10.52 -8.63 -5.77
C HIS A 87 10.75 -7.36 -6.59
N GLY A 88 11.38 -7.56 -7.75
CA GLY A 88 11.81 -6.49 -8.63
C GLY A 88 11.52 -6.80 -10.09
N ALA A 89 12.27 -6.16 -10.99
CA ALA A 89 12.07 -6.14 -12.43
C ALA A 89 11.70 -7.50 -13.04
N ARG A 90 12.39 -8.57 -12.65
CA ARG A 90 12.17 -9.92 -13.17
C ARG A 90 10.73 -10.43 -12.97
N LEU A 91 10.10 -10.14 -11.83
CA LEU A 91 8.73 -10.59 -11.53
C LEU A 91 7.67 -9.59 -12.01
N LEU A 92 8.06 -8.37 -12.36
CA LEU A 92 7.19 -7.28 -12.81
C LEU A 92 7.15 -7.12 -14.34
N ALA A 93 8.01 -7.85 -15.04
CA ALA A 93 8.12 -7.81 -16.49
C ALA A 93 6.90 -8.44 -17.17
N HIS A 94 6.55 -7.88 -18.33
CA HIS A 94 5.55 -8.44 -19.23
C HIS A 94 6.19 -8.86 -20.57
N PRO A 95 5.43 -9.52 -21.47
CA PRO A 95 5.92 -9.89 -22.80
C PRO A 95 6.40 -8.70 -23.65
N GLU A 96 5.90 -7.50 -23.41
CA GLU A 96 6.43 -6.29 -24.06
C GLU A 96 7.86 -5.99 -23.59
N LYS A 97 8.72 -5.69 -24.56
CA LYS A 97 10.13 -5.37 -24.28
C LYS A 97 10.23 -4.12 -23.42
N ASP A 98 11.06 -4.21 -22.38
CA ASP A 98 11.39 -3.11 -21.46
C ASP A 98 10.13 -2.48 -20.81
N PHE A 99 9.05 -3.27 -20.67
CA PHE A 99 7.79 -2.85 -20.07
C PHE A 99 7.53 -3.59 -18.76
N TYR A 100 7.15 -2.82 -17.74
CA TYR A 100 6.92 -3.29 -16.38
C TYR A 100 5.68 -2.61 -15.81
N ILE A 101 4.90 -3.34 -15.01
CA ILE A 101 3.88 -2.74 -14.14
C ILE A 101 4.45 -2.74 -12.72
N VAL A 102 4.45 -1.57 -12.07
CA VAL A 102 4.99 -1.37 -10.72
C VAL A 102 3.96 -0.73 -9.80
N GLY A 103 4.28 -0.67 -8.51
CA GLY A 103 3.46 -0.09 -7.47
C GLY A 103 2.20 -0.91 -7.19
N MET A 104 1.20 -0.24 -6.61
CA MET A 104 -0.09 -0.83 -6.30
C MET A 104 -0.76 -1.50 -7.53
N LYS A 105 -0.53 -0.96 -8.73
CA LYS A 105 -1.07 -1.54 -9.98
C LYS A 105 -0.51 -2.94 -10.26
N SER A 106 0.74 -3.22 -9.87
CA SER A 106 1.35 -4.54 -10.05
C SER A 106 0.83 -5.58 -9.06
N TYR A 107 0.19 -5.15 -7.98
CA TYR A 107 -0.43 -6.04 -7.00
C TYR A 107 -1.86 -6.43 -7.35
N GLY A 108 -2.41 -5.82 -8.42
CA GLY A 108 -3.74 -6.09 -8.90
C GLY A 108 -4.80 -5.94 -7.80
N ARG A 109 -5.41 -7.04 -7.38
CA ARG A 109 -6.46 -7.13 -6.36
C ARG A 109 -5.94 -7.47 -4.96
N ALA A 110 -4.66 -7.77 -4.81
CA ALA A 110 -4.07 -8.07 -3.52
C ALA A 110 -3.99 -6.78 -2.65
N PRO A 111 -4.58 -6.77 -1.44
CA PRO A 111 -4.64 -5.57 -0.61
C PRO A 111 -3.39 -5.34 0.24
N THR A 112 -2.36 -6.18 0.10
CA THR A 112 -1.21 -6.30 1.00
C THR A 112 0.01 -5.47 0.56
N PHE A 113 -0.18 -4.50 -0.32
CA PHE A 113 0.92 -3.69 -0.85
C PHE A 113 1.49 -2.71 0.18
N LEU A 114 2.81 -2.66 0.30
CA LEU A 114 3.55 -1.71 1.12
C LEU A 114 4.31 -0.72 0.25
N LEU A 115 4.38 0.55 0.66
CA LEU A 115 5.17 1.56 -0.04
C LEU A 115 6.66 1.17 -0.14
N ALA A 116 7.20 0.54 0.90
CA ALA A 116 8.57 0.03 0.90
C ALA A 116 8.80 -1.00 -0.24
N THR A 117 7.83 -1.89 -0.46
CA THR A 117 7.84 -2.79 -1.62
C THR A 117 7.83 -2.00 -2.92
N GLY A 118 7.00 -0.98 -3.04
CA GLY A 118 6.96 -0.10 -4.21
C GLY A 118 8.29 0.57 -4.55
N TYR A 119 9.02 1.05 -3.54
CA TYR A 119 10.33 1.65 -3.74
C TYR A 119 11.35 0.64 -4.26
N GLU A 120 11.33 -0.58 -3.72
CA GLU A 120 12.19 -1.65 -4.19
C GLU A 120 11.88 -2.06 -5.64
N GLN A 121 10.60 -2.15 -5.99
CA GLN A 121 10.17 -2.42 -7.36
C GLN A 121 10.71 -1.37 -8.33
N VAL A 122 10.55 -0.08 -8.02
CA VAL A 122 11.01 1.03 -8.86
C VAL A 122 12.54 1.05 -8.98
N ARG A 123 13.27 0.83 -7.88
CA ARG A 123 14.74 0.75 -7.89
C ARG A 123 15.22 -0.37 -8.81
N SER A 124 14.68 -1.58 -8.65
CA SER A 124 15.05 -2.74 -9.46
C SER A 124 14.72 -2.54 -10.94
N VAL A 125 13.54 -2.00 -11.26
CA VAL A 125 13.14 -1.69 -12.65
C VAL A 125 14.02 -0.60 -13.27
N ALA A 126 14.36 0.45 -12.53
CA ALA A 126 15.25 1.50 -13.02
C ALA A 126 16.65 0.95 -13.38
N ALA A 127 17.20 0.05 -12.56
CA ALA A 127 18.45 -0.64 -12.86
C ALA A 127 18.35 -1.51 -14.12
N ALA A 128 17.27 -2.27 -14.28
CA ALA A 128 17.04 -3.09 -15.46
C ALA A 128 16.96 -2.25 -16.74
N LEU A 129 16.23 -1.13 -16.71
CA LEU A 129 16.12 -0.18 -17.82
C LEU A 129 17.44 0.52 -18.15
N ALA A 130 18.31 0.72 -17.16
CA ALA A 130 19.66 1.25 -17.36
C ALA A 130 20.66 0.20 -17.90
N GLY A 131 20.24 -1.07 -18.03
CA GLY A 131 21.09 -2.18 -18.48
C GLY A 131 21.93 -2.81 -17.37
N ASP A 132 21.77 -2.39 -16.11
CA ASP A 132 22.44 -2.98 -14.96
C ASP A 132 21.61 -4.12 -14.36
N GLN A 133 21.75 -5.30 -14.97
CA GLN A 133 21.02 -6.50 -14.54
C GLN A 133 21.45 -6.97 -13.15
N THR A 134 22.71 -6.78 -12.77
CA THR A 134 23.20 -7.18 -11.44
C THR A 134 22.54 -6.34 -10.35
N ALA A 135 22.43 -5.01 -10.54
CA ALA A 135 21.72 -4.15 -9.60
C ALA A 135 20.20 -4.40 -9.62
N ALA A 136 19.63 -4.77 -10.77
CA ALA A 136 18.22 -5.13 -10.88
C ALA A 136 17.88 -6.40 -10.09
N ASP A 137 18.73 -7.42 -10.14
CA ASP A 137 18.53 -8.71 -9.46
C ASP A 137 18.87 -8.67 -7.96
N THR A 138 19.62 -7.67 -7.51
CA THR A 138 19.95 -7.49 -6.09
C THR A 138 18.73 -7.01 -5.33
N VAL A 139 18.32 -7.71 -4.27
CA VAL A 139 17.25 -7.27 -3.36
C VAL A 139 17.81 -6.30 -2.32
N GLN A 140 17.17 -5.14 -2.15
CA GLN A 140 17.58 -4.13 -1.14
C GLN A 140 16.48 -3.80 -0.12
N LEU A 141 15.39 -4.56 -0.11
CA LEU A 141 14.28 -4.38 0.81
C LEU A 141 14.46 -5.22 2.08
N GLU A 142 14.57 -4.54 3.21
CA GLU A 142 14.47 -5.15 4.54
C GLU A 142 13.11 -4.77 5.15
N LEU A 143 12.27 -5.77 5.44
CA LEU A 143 11.04 -5.59 6.21
C LEU A 143 11.24 -6.17 7.61
N PRO A 144 10.78 -5.49 8.68
CA PRO A 144 10.84 -6.04 10.03
C PRO A 144 10.02 -7.33 10.13
N GLU A 145 10.55 -8.34 10.84
CA GLU A 145 9.96 -9.68 10.95
C GLU A 145 8.52 -9.70 11.49
N THR A 146 8.10 -8.68 12.24
CA THR A 146 6.75 -8.58 12.80
C THR A 146 5.66 -8.26 11.76
N GLY A 147 6.06 -7.95 10.52
CA GLY A 147 5.13 -7.45 9.51
C GLY A 147 4.58 -6.07 9.87
N VAL A 148 4.21 -5.30 8.86
CA VAL A 148 3.70 -3.93 9.05
C VAL A 148 2.25 -3.94 9.57
N CYS A 149 1.53 -5.06 9.41
CA CYS A 149 0.13 -5.22 9.81
C CYS A 149 -0.02 -5.89 11.19
N SER A 150 0.87 -5.62 12.15
CA SER A 150 0.60 -6.03 13.51
C SER A 150 -0.55 -5.19 14.08
N THR A 151 -1.63 -5.86 14.44
CA THR A 151 -2.76 -5.27 15.18
C THR A 151 -2.38 -4.81 16.60
N ASP A 152 -1.14 -5.06 17.03
CA ASP A 152 -0.59 -4.53 18.28
C ASP A 152 -0.02 -3.11 18.14
N ALA A 153 -0.06 -2.52 16.94
CA ALA A 153 0.18 -1.08 16.77
C ALA A 153 -1.01 -0.31 17.35
N GLY A 154 -0.95 -0.09 18.66
CA GLY A 154 -1.75 0.90 19.36
C GLY A 154 -1.77 2.20 18.59
N THR A 155 -2.95 2.82 18.59
CA THR A 155 -3.19 4.24 18.31
C THR A 155 -1.94 5.04 17.95
N SER A 156 -1.83 5.43 16.67
CA SER A 156 -0.88 6.43 16.16
C SER A 156 -0.96 7.81 16.87
N CYS A 157 -1.77 7.92 17.93
CA CYS A 157 -1.94 9.11 18.76
C CYS A 157 -1.14 9.07 20.07
N ASP A 158 -0.44 7.97 20.41
CA ASP A 158 0.34 7.85 21.65
C ASP A 158 1.86 7.73 21.42
N VAL A 159 2.40 8.44 20.42
CA VAL A 159 3.84 8.73 20.43
C VAL A 159 4.07 9.85 21.45
N PRO A 160 4.75 9.62 22.58
CA PRO A 160 5.11 10.72 23.46
C PRO A 160 6.04 11.64 22.67
N ALA A 161 5.72 12.93 22.60
CA ALA A 161 6.63 13.93 22.07
C ALA A 161 7.96 13.80 22.84
N GLN A 162 9.03 13.38 22.17
CA GLN A 162 10.34 13.44 22.76
C GLN A 162 10.70 14.91 22.96
N GLU A 163 10.84 15.30 24.22
CA GLU A 163 11.38 16.59 24.61
C GLU A 163 12.79 16.71 24.03
N ILE A 164 12.96 17.65 23.10
CA ILE A 164 14.26 18.03 22.59
C ILE A 164 14.93 18.82 23.73
N ALA A 165 15.76 18.13 24.50
CA ALA A 165 16.63 18.77 25.47
C ALA A 165 17.57 19.72 24.72
N SER A 166 17.43 21.00 25.01
CA SER A 166 18.37 22.04 24.61
C SER A 166 19.60 21.90 25.50
N SER A 167 20.75 21.61 24.89
CA SER A 167 22.04 21.87 25.51
C SER A 167 22.93 22.55 24.48
N GLU A 168 23.10 23.85 24.69
CA GLU A 168 24.07 24.69 24.03
C GLU A 168 25.49 24.17 24.30
N ASP A 169 26.34 24.26 23.25
CA ASP A 169 27.73 24.73 23.25
C ASP A 169 28.71 23.78 22.53
N ALA A 170 28.89 23.99 21.21
CA ALA A 170 30.10 23.62 20.47
C ALA A 170 30.15 24.28 19.06
N GLY A 171 30.99 25.31 18.90
CA GLY A 171 31.86 25.51 17.73
C GLY A 171 31.24 25.84 16.36
N CYS A 172 31.18 27.15 16.07
CA CYS A 172 30.58 27.82 14.91
C CYS A 172 31.30 27.66 13.53
N CYS A 173 31.92 26.52 13.17
CA CYS A 173 32.49 26.30 11.82
C CYS A 173 32.77 24.82 11.51
N ALA A 174 31.75 24.06 11.10
CA ALA A 174 31.93 22.81 10.34
C ALA A 174 30.90 22.79 9.20
N ALA A 175 31.30 22.32 8.02
CA ALA A 175 30.39 22.19 6.88
C ALA A 175 29.23 21.24 7.24
N PRO A 176 27.96 21.54 6.89
CA PRO A 176 26.85 20.67 7.24
C PRO A 176 27.00 19.34 6.49
N GLU A 177 27.29 18.27 7.23
CA GLU A 177 27.11 16.91 6.73
C GLU A 177 25.62 16.56 6.79
N PRO A 178 25.03 16.05 5.69
CA PRO A 178 23.62 15.66 5.69
C PRO A 178 23.41 14.47 6.63
N VAL A 179 22.60 14.67 7.66
CA VAL A 179 22.04 13.58 8.46
C VAL A 179 20.92 12.94 7.65
N LEU A 180 21.07 11.64 7.35
CA LEU A 180 20.01 10.85 6.74
C LEU A 180 18.92 10.54 7.78
N VAL A 181 17.96 11.45 7.92
CA VAL A 181 16.73 11.20 8.67
C VAL A 181 15.75 10.44 7.78
N GLY A 182 15.97 9.13 7.62
CA GLY A 182 15.04 8.22 6.96
C GLY A 182 14.61 8.62 5.54
N PHE A 183 13.66 7.86 4.98
CA PHE A 183 13.09 8.15 3.67
C PHE A 183 12.38 9.51 3.69
N PRO A 184 12.59 10.39 2.69
CA PRO A 184 11.87 11.64 2.58
C PRO A 184 10.41 11.33 2.26
N THR A 185 9.61 11.10 3.29
CA THR A 185 8.16 11.19 3.18
C THR A 185 7.86 12.65 2.85
N GLY A 186 7.25 12.88 1.69
CA GLY A 186 7.12 14.19 1.08
C GLY A 186 6.67 15.28 2.07
N LEU A 187 7.12 16.51 1.78
CA LEU A 187 6.76 17.80 2.39
C LEU A 187 5.72 17.74 3.52
N THR A 188 6.05 18.32 4.68
CA THR A 188 5.19 18.46 5.88
C THR A 188 3.77 18.98 5.62
N HIS A 189 3.49 19.52 4.44
CA HIS A 189 2.21 20.07 4.03
C HIS A 189 1.89 19.57 2.61
N GLY A 190 1.51 18.30 2.48
CA GLY A 190 1.16 17.66 1.21
C GLY A 190 0.38 18.56 0.25
N ARG A 191 0.64 18.45 -1.05
CA ARG A 191 0.00 19.27 -2.10
C ARG A 191 -1.52 19.21 -1.98
N SER A 192 -2.14 20.34 -1.64
CA SER A 192 -3.56 20.57 -1.91
C SER A 192 -3.75 20.67 -3.43
N GLY A 193 -4.21 19.59 -4.06
CA GLY A 193 -4.68 19.64 -5.44
C GLY A 193 -6.01 20.37 -5.48
N ALA A 194 -6.03 21.58 -6.04
CA ALA A 194 -7.25 22.21 -6.50
C ALA A 194 -7.54 21.72 -7.93
N ALA A 195 -8.68 21.07 -8.12
CA ALA A 195 -9.40 20.95 -9.38
C ALA A 195 -10.90 20.82 -9.05
#